data_AF-A0A925UZT0-F1
#
_entry.id   AF-A0A925UZT0-F1
#
_cell.length_a   1.000
_cell.length_b   1.000
_cell.length_c   1.000
_cell.angle_alpha   90.00
_cell.angle_beta   90.00
_cell.angle_gamma   90.00
#
_symmetry.space_group_name_H-M   'P 1'
#
loop_
_entity.id
_entity.type
_entity.pdbx_description
1 polymer ?
#
loop_
_entity_poly.entity_id
_entity_poly.type
_entity_poly.pdbx_seq_one_letter_code
_entity_poly.pdbx_strand_id
1 'polypeptide(L)'
;MPRIPPVNHPRSPSSSPRAGISGLALHVPRPRVDLRKFAVWTGADPGKLSAVIGDAFRVPQPDENVYTLAAAAAMRLITSYDIAPERVGMLALGTESSTDNAVGAVIVRGMVDDALVRAGRSPLPRDVEVPELKHACLGGMYAVKHALRYVQTDGHDRVAIVVAADIAQYERGSSGEPTQGAGAVAMLVEPQARLLEIDLARAGTSSDERGWDFRKPFARHFMQEYPSAGHA
;
A
#
# COMPACT_ATOMS: atom_id res chain seq x y z
N MET A 1 -18.97 -16.83 -28.40
CA MET A 1 -19.43 -16.12 -27.18
C MET A 1 -20.18 -14.86 -27.61
N PRO A 2 -21.40 -14.60 -27.12
CA PRO A 2 -22.13 -13.38 -27.45
C PRO A 2 -21.43 -12.16 -26.83
N ARG A 3 -21.18 -11.12 -27.61
CA ARG A 3 -20.64 -9.84 -27.11
C ARG A 3 -21.72 -9.15 -26.28
N ILE A 4 -21.43 -8.88 -25.01
CA ILE A 4 -22.28 -8.05 -24.15
C ILE A 4 -22.26 -6.62 -24.73
N PRO A 5 -23.41 -6.02 -25.06
CA PRO A 5 -23.45 -4.65 -25.58
C PRO A 5 -23.02 -3.65 -24.50
N PRO A 6 -22.35 -2.55 -24.88
CA PRO A 6 -21.95 -1.52 -23.91
C PRO A 6 -23.19 -0.84 -23.32
N VAL A 7 -23.23 -0.76 -21.99
CA VAL A 7 -24.24 0.02 -21.26
C VAL A 7 -23.88 1.49 -21.39
N ASN A 8 -24.70 2.27 -22.10
CA ASN A 8 -24.55 3.72 -22.18
C ASN A 8 -25.22 4.36 -20.96
N HIS A 9 -24.43 4.80 -20.00
CA HIS A 9 -24.92 5.68 -18.93
C HIS A 9 -25.06 7.12 -19.43
N PRO A 10 -26.21 7.78 -19.22
CA PRO A 10 -26.40 9.18 -19.58
C PRO A 10 -25.41 10.07 -18.81
N ARG A 11 -24.77 11.01 -19.51
CA ARG A 11 -23.86 11.99 -18.92
C ARG A 11 -24.67 13.18 -18.42
N SER A 12 -24.71 13.40 -17.10
CA SER A 12 -24.88 14.76 -16.59
C SER A 12 -23.50 15.40 -16.44
N PRO A 13 -23.29 16.64 -16.90
CA PRO A 13 -22.09 17.38 -16.56
C PRO A 13 -22.27 17.94 -15.14
N SER A 14 -21.93 17.15 -14.11
CA SER A 14 -21.77 17.74 -12.78
C SER A 14 -20.43 18.47 -12.74
N SER A 15 -20.47 19.80 -12.70
CA SER A 15 -19.31 20.68 -12.56
C SER A 15 -18.72 20.70 -11.13
N SER A 16 -19.03 19.70 -10.31
CA SER A 16 -18.45 19.51 -8.98
C SER A 16 -17.24 18.57 -9.07
N PRO A 17 -16.12 18.85 -8.39
CA PRO A 17 -14.96 17.97 -8.38
C PRO A 17 -15.35 16.57 -7.95
N ARG A 18 -14.83 15.55 -8.63
CA ARG A 18 -15.10 14.15 -8.28
C ARG A 18 -14.21 13.70 -7.11
N ALA A 19 -14.68 12.69 -6.39
CA ALA A 19 -13.86 12.03 -5.38
C ALA A 19 -12.61 11.42 -6.02
N GLY A 20 -11.52 11.36 -5.26
CA GLY A 20 -10.23 11.00 -5.80
C GLY A 20 -9.09 11.25 -4.83
N ILE A 21 -7.88 11.22 -5.37
CA ILE A 21 -6.66 11.43 -4.59
C ILE A 21 -6.34 12.92 -4.60
N SER A 22 -5.97 13.45 -3.43
CA SER A 22 -5.54 14.83 -3.24
C SER A 22 -4.09 14.97 -2.76
N GLY A 23 -3.50 13.88 -2.29
CA GLY A 23 -2.14 13.89 -1.78
C GLY A 23 -1.51 12.52 -1.73
N LEU A 24 -0.18 12.48 -1.83
CA LEU A 24 0.63 11.27 -1.79
C LEU A 24 1.86 11.52 -0.92
N ALA A 25 2.23 10.56 -0.08
CA ALA A 25 3.50 10.57 0.64
C ALA A 25 4.13 9.18 0.62
N LEU A 26 5.45 9.13 0.46
CA LEU A 26 6.20 7.89 0.40
C LEU A 26 7.08 7.71 1.63
N HIS A 27 7.20 6.47 2.06
CA HIS A 27 8.25 6.05 2.98
C HIS A 27 8.99 4.85 2.38
N VAL A 28 10.32 4.98 2.27
CA VAL A 28 11.19 3.95 1.73
C VAL A 28 12.32 3.68 2.72
N PRO A 29 12.65 2.39 2.99
CA PRO A 29 13.75 2.03 3.87
C PRO A 29 15.09 2.66 3.46
N ARG A 30 15.96 2.92 4.42
CA ARG A 30 17.30 3.45 4.15
C ARG A 30 18.23 2.45 3.43
N PRO A 31 18.31 1.17 3.83
CA PRO A 31 19.19 0.20 3.18
C PRO A 31 18.86 0.05 1.69
N ARG A 32 19.89 0.17 0.85
CA ARG A 32 19.79 0.07 -0.61
C ARG A 32 20.81 -0.94 -1.11
N VAL A 33 20.35 -1.93 -1.86
CA VAL A 33 21.20 -2.89 -2.55
C VAL A 33 21.41 -2.39 -3.98
N ASP A 34 22.65 -2.05 -4.33
CA ASP A 34 23.01 -1.66 -5.70
C ASP A 34 23.07 -2.90 -6.60
N LEU A 35 22.28 -2.93 -7.67
CA LEU A 35 22.15 -4.11 -8.52
C LEU A 35 23.43 -4.44 -9.29
N ARG A 36 24.34 -3.49 -9.51
CA ARG A 36 25.66 -3.80 -10.10
C ARG A 36 26.55 -4.55 -9.12
N LYS A 37 26.53 -4.15 -7.85
CA LYS A 37 27.25 -4.88 -6.79
C LYS A 37 26.63 -6.26 -6.54
N PHE A 38 25.29 -6.34 -6.57
CA PHE A 38 24.56 -7.59 -6.50
C PHE A 38 24.91 -8.53 -7.66
N ALA A 39 25.02 -8.01 -8.88
CA ALA A 39 25.42 -8.78 -10.05
C ALA A 39 26.81 -9.41 -9.87
N VAL A 40 27.79 -8.63 -9.40
CA VAL A 40 29.13 -9.13 -9.09
C VAL A 40 29.09 -10.21 -8.01
N TRP A 41 28.28 -10.02 -6.97
CA TRP A 41 28.16 -10.97 -5.87
C TRP A 41 27.49 -12.30 -6.26
N THR A 42 26.50 -12.25 -7.14
CA THR A 42 25.71 -13.43 -7.58
C THR A 42 26.21 -14.07 -8.87
N GLY A 43 27.13 -13.41 -9.60
CA GLY A 43 27.53 -13.82 -10.94
C GLY A 43 26.46 -13.53 -12.02
N ALA A 44 25.42 -12.76 -11.70
CA ALA A 44 24.39 -12.37 -12.66
C ALA A 44 24.92 -11.33 -13.66
N ASP A 45 24.30 -11.25 -14.84
CA ASP A 45 24.62 -10.25 -15.87
C ASP A 45 24.14 -8.85 -15.43
N PRO A 46 25.05 -7.87 -15.21
CA PRO A 46 24.67 -6.52 -14.79
C PRO A 46 23.84 -5.77 -15.83
N GLY A 47 24.09 -6.02 -17.12
CA GLY A 47 23.35 -5.41 -18.23
C GLY A 47 21.91 -5.91 -18.27
N LYS A 48 21.69 -7.22 -18.05
CA LYS A 48 20.35 -7.79 -17.94
C LYS A 48 19.58 -7.21 -16.75
N LEU A 49 20.21 -7.11 -15.58
CA LEU A 49 19.57 -6.57 -14.37
C LEU A 49 19.18 -5.10 -14.56
N SER A 50 20.08 -4.27 -15.08
CA SER A 50 19.80 -2.85 -15.32
C SER A 50 18.70 -2.64 -16.37
N ALA A 51 18.68 -3.44 -17.45
CA ALA A 51 17.70 -3.31 -18.51
C ALA A 51 16.28 -3.75 -18.11
N VAL A 52 16.15 -4.74 -17.23
CA VAL A 52 14.85 -5.35 -16.88
C VAL A 52 14.31 -4.88 -15.53
N ILE A 53 15.19 -4.69 -14.54
CA ILE A 53 14.81 -4.43 -13.15
C ILE A 53 15.16 -2.99 -12.75
N GLY A 54 16.34 -2.53 -13.13
CA GLY A 54 16.85 -1.19 -12.82
C GLY A 54 18.12 -1.23 -11.98
N ASP A 55 18.35 -0.19 -11.17
CA ASP A 55 19.68 0.04 -10.57
C ASP A 55 19.81 -0.42 -9.11
N ALA A 56 18.70 -0.61 -8.40
CA ALA A 56 18.69 -1.02 -7.00
C ALA A 56 17.31 -1.41 -6.49
N PHE A 57 17.32 -2.14 -5.38
CA PHE A 57 16.16 -2.28 -4.50
C PHE A 57 16.49 -1.86 -3.07
N ARG A 58 15.44 -1.66 -2.27
CA ARG A 58 15.54 -1.30 -0.84
C ARG A 58 15.00 -2.42 0.02
N VAL A 59 15.63 -2.65 1.15
CA VAL A 59 15.23 -3.66 2.13
C VAL A 59 15.02 -3.00 3.50
N PRO A 60 14.11 -3.52 4.33
CA PRO A 60 13.88 -2.98 5.67
C PRO A 60 15.14 -3.02 6.54
N GLN A 61 15.26 -2.07 7.46
CA GLN A 61 16.14 -2.21 8.62
C GLN A 61 15.61 -3.29 9.58
N PRO A 62 16.42 -3.83 10.51
CA PRO A 62 15.98 -4.85 11.47
C PRO A 62 14.77 -4.43 12.33
N ASP A 63 14.61 -3.13 12.56
CA ASP A 63 13.52 -2.52 13.32
C ASP A 63 12.34 -2.05 12.43
N GLU A 64 12.43 -2.25 11.11
CA GLU A 64 11.37 -1.92 10.15
C GLU A 64 10.58 -3.17 9.74
N ASN A 65 9.27 -3.10 9.91
CA ASN A 65 8.30 -4.03 9.34
C ASN A 65 7.23 -3.29 8.53
N VAL A 66 6.31 -4.04 7.90
CA VAL A 66 5.26 -3.43 7.05
C VAL A 66 4.42 -2.37 7.77
N TYR A 67 4.13 -2.58 9.07
CA TYR A 67 3.31 -1.64 9.86
C TYR A 67 4.07 -0.35 10.15
N THR A 68 5.36 -0.43 10.48
CA THR A 68 6.21 0.75 10.68
C THR A 68 6.37 1.57 9.39
N LEU A 69 6.56 0.90 8.24
CA LEU A 69 6.63 1.56 6.94
C LEU A 69 5.31 2.27 6.62
N ALA A 70 4.18 1.59 6.86
CA ALA A 70 2.85 2.13 6.64
C ALA A 70 2.58 3.36 7.54
N ALA A 71 2.86 3.25 8.85
CA ALA A 71 2.66 4.33 9.80
C ALA A 71 3.55 5.55 9.47
N ALA A 72 4.80 5.32 9.07
CA ALA A 72 5.70 6.39 8.67
C ALA A 72 5.23 7.10 7.39
N ALA A 73 4.69 6.39 6.40
CA ALA A 73 4.09 7.00 5.21
C ALA A 73 2.82 7.81 5.57
N ALA A 74 1.94 7.24 6.41
CA ALA A 74 0.72 7.91 6.87
C ALA A 74 1.03 9.20 7.64
N MET A 75 1.99 9.17 8.57
CA MET A 75 2.43 10.35 9.31
C MET A 75 3.03 11.41 8.37
N ARG A 76 3.84 11.00 7.38
CA ARG A 76 4.37 11.94 6.38
C ARG A 76 3.27 12.59 5.57
N LEU A 77 2.23 11.85 5.18
CA LEU A 77 1.07 12.40 4.48
C LEU A 77 0.34 13.42 5.36
N ILE A 78 0.02 13.04 6.59
CA ILE A 78 -0.69 13.88 7.55
C ILE A 78 0.05 15.20 7.81
N THR A 79 1.37 15.15 7.98
CA THR A 79 2.19 16.35 8.17
C THR A 79 2.34 17.18 6.88
N SER A 80 2.60 16.54 5.74
CA SER A 80 2.89 17.26 4.49
C SER A 80 1.67 17.99 3.91
N TYR A 81 0.47 17.49 4.20
CA TYR A 81 -0.80 18.06 3.73
C TYR A 81 -1.60 18.74 4.85
N ASP A 82 -1.00 18.91 6.04
CA ASP A 82 -1.63 19.47 7.23
C ASP A 82 -3.04 18.92 7.50
N ILE A 83 -3.16 17.58 7.44
CA ILE A 83 -4.44 16.90 7.60
C ILE A 83 -4.84 16.98 9.07
N ALA A 84 -5.96 17.64 9.37
CA ALA A 84 -6.55 17.64 10.70
C ALA A 84 -6.98 16.21 11.10
N PRO A 85 -6.49 15.64 12.22
CA PRO A 85 -6.80 14.28 12.66
C PRO A 85 -8.31 14.03 12.74
N GLU A 86 -9.08 15.04 13.18
CA GLU A 86 -10.53 14.98 13.37
C GLU A 86 -11.31 14.80 12.06
N ARG A 87 -10.69 15.12 10.92
CA ARG A 87 -11.28 14.90 9.59
C ARG A 87 -11.05 13.49 9.07
N VAL A 88 -10.12 12.73 9.63
CA VAL A 88 -9.85 11.37 9.17
C VAL A 88 -10.99 10.48 9.65
N GLY A 89 -11.69 9.85 8.71
CA GLY A 89 -12.76 8.91 8.99
C GLY A 89 -12.45 7.48 8.60
N MET A 90 -11.38 7.27 7.82
CA MET A 90 -10.88 5.95 7.45
C MET A 90 -9.35 5.96 7.35
N LEU A 91 -8.72 4.91 7.85
CA LEU A 91 -7.32 4.57 7.59
C LEU A 91 -7.25 3.12 7.09
N ALA A 92 -7.19 2.93 5.78
CA ALA A 92 -7.19 1.61 5.14
C ALA A 92 -5.75 1.17 4.80
N LEU A 93 -5.42 -0.09 5.09
CA LEU A 93 -4.14 -0.70 4.74
C LEU A 93 -4.32 -1.71 3.60
N GLY A 94 -3.67 -1.48 2.46
CA GLY A 94 -3.49 -2.50 1.43
C GLY A 94 -2.13 -3.15 1.56
N THR A 95 -2.08 -4.45 1.84
CA THR A 95 -0.81 -5.18 1.99
C THR A 95 -0.94 -6.67 1.71
N GLU A 96 0.10 -7.28 1.18
CA GLU A 96 0.30 -8.74 1.17
C GLU A 96 1.28 -9.23 2.24
N SER A 97 1.92 -8.29 2.96
CA SER A 97 3.05 -8.50 3.86
C SER A 97 2.70 -8.46 5.35
N SER A 98 1.41 -8.37 5.70
CA SER A 98 0.92 -8.43 7.08
C SER A 98 1.42 -9.69 7.81
N THR A 99 1.90 -9.51 9.04
CA THR A 99 2.38 -10.60 9.90
C THR A 99 1.35 -11.01 10.95
N ASP A 100 0.36 -10.16 11.21
CA ASP A 100 -0.79 -10.43 12.07
C ASP A 100 -2.02 -10.76 11.20
N ASN A 101 -2.76 -11.82 11.59
CA ASN A 101 -3.89 -12.33 10.82
C ASN A 101 -5.24 -11.71 11.22
N ALA A 102 -5.27 -10.82 12.23
CA ALA A 102 -6.50 -10.30 12.81
C ALA A 102 -6.56 -8.76 12.81
N VAL A 103 -5.46 -8.08 13.15
CA VAL A 103 -5.49 -6.66 13.55
C VAL A 103 -4.40 -5.79 12.90
N GLY A 104 -3.83 -6.18 11.77
CA GLY A 104 -2.71 -5.47 11.13
C GLY A 104 -2.95 -3.96 10.88
N ALA A 105 -4.06 -3.57 10.26
CA ALA A 105 -4.41 -2.15 10.07
C ALA A 105 -4.60 -1.38 11.40
N VAL A 106 -5.07 -2.05 12.47
CA VAL A 106 -5.24 -1.45 13.81
C VAL A 106 -3.88 -1.16 14.45
N ILE A 107 -2.87 -2.00 14.21
CA ILE A 107 -1.48 -1.73 14.64
C ILE A 107 -0.96 -0.44 14.01
N VAL A 108 -1.21 -0.25 12.70
CA VAL A 108 -0.83 0.99 11.99
C VAL A 108 -1.53 2.21 12.59
N ARG A 109 -2.84 2.13 12.83
CA ARG A 109 -3.61 3.18 13.52
C ARG A 109 -2.98 3.56 14.86
N GLY A 110 -2.66 2.56 15.70
CA GLY A 110 -2.04 2.80 17.00
C GLY A 110 -0.69 3.52 16.90
N MET A 111 0.17 3.11 15.96
CA MET A 111 1.46 3.77 15.71
C MET A 111 1.29 5.23 15.23
N VAL A 112 0.27 5.50 14.42
CA VAL A 112 -0.07 6.85 13.95
C VAL A 112 -0.59 7.71 15.11
N ASP A 113 -1.48 7.19 15.96
CA ASP A 113 -1.97 7.88 17.15
C ASP A 113 -0.81 8.28 18.08
N ASP A 114 0.07 7.32 18.40
CA ASP A 114 1.26 7.55 19.22
C ASP A 114 2.18 8.64 18.62
N ALA A 115 2.35 8.62 17.30
CA ALA A 115 3.18 9.60 16.61
C ALA A 115 2.53 11.00 16.56
N LEU A 116 1.21 11.09 16.42
CA LEU A 116 0.46 12.35 16.50
C LEU A 116 0.58 12.96 17.89
N VAL A 117 0.38 12.17 18.94
CA VAL A 117 0.50 12.62 20.34
C VAL A 117 1.93 13.12 20.64
N ARG A 118 2.96 12.38 20.20
CA ARG A 118 4.36 12.83 20.33
C ARG A 118 4.66 14.12 19.57
N ALA A 119 3.95 14.39 18.48
CA ALA A 119 4.05 15.63 17.71
C ALA A 119 3.18 16.77 18.27
N GLY A 120 2.54 16.58 19.44
CA GLY A 120 1.69 17.59 20.08
C GLY A 120 0.33 17.77 19.42
N ARG A 121 -0.18 16.76 18.69
CA ARG A 121 -1.48 16.77 18.00
C ARG A 121 -2.44 15.77 18.65
N SER A 122 -3.73 15.97 18.45
CA SER A 122 -4.77 14.99 18.81
C SER A 122 -4.51 13.65 18.09
N PRO A 123 -4.76 12.49 18.73
CA PRO A 123 -4.83 11.23 18.02
C PRO A 123 -6.01 11.21 17.04
N LEU A 124 -6.08 10.18 16.19
CA LEU A 124 -7.23 9.98 15.33
C LEU A 124 -8.50 9.74 16.17
N PRO A 125 -9.69 10.15 15.68
CA PRO A 125 -10.95 9.88 16.35
C PRO A 125 -11.19 8.39 16.63
N ARG A 126 -12.12 8.13 17.56
CA ARG A 126 -12.53 6.74 17.87
C ARG A 126 -13.36 6.12 16.76
N ASP A 127 -14.10 6.93 16.02
CA ASP A 127 -14.99 6.54 14.93
C ASP A 127 -14.27 6.57 13.57
N VAL A 128 -13.10 5.92 13.52
CA VAL A 128 -12.30 5.75 12.29
C VAL A 128 -12.36 4.30 11.86
N GLU A 129 -12.78 4.07 10.61
CA GLU A 129 -12.71 2.75 10.00
C GLU A 129 -11.27 2.37 9.67
N VAL A 130 -10.86 1.14 10.03
CA VAL A 130 -9.48 0.67 9.85
C VAL A 130 -9.38 -0.69 9.16
N PRO A 131 -9.84 -0.81 7.90
CA PRO A 131 -9.81 -2.08 7.18
C PRO A 131 -8.41 -2.43 6.66
N GLU A 132 -8.09 -3.72 6.65
CA GLU A 132 -6.97 -4.28 5.89
C GLU A 132 -7.49 -5.02 4.65
N LEU A 133 -6.93 -4.73 3.48
CA LEU A 133 -7.31 -5.34 2.21
C LEU A 133 -6.13 -6.09 1.61
N LYS A 134 -6.30 -7.41 1.44
CA LYS A 134 -5.28 -8.32 0.93
C LYS A 134 -5.69 -8.91 -0.40
N HIS A 135 -4.93 -8.58 -1.45
CA HIS A 135 -5.01 -9.25 -2.74
C HIS A 135 -3.70 -9.06 -3.51
N ALA A 136 -2.63 -9.69 -3.05
CA ALA A 136 -1.29 -9.47 -3.58
C ALA A 136 -0.99 -7.95 -3.77
N CYS A 137 -0.30 -7.57 -4.85
CA CYS A 137 -0.04 -6.18 -5.22
C CYS A 137 -1.31 -5.33 -5.51
N LEU A 138 -2.51 -5.93 -5.65
CA LEU A 138 -3.77 -5.19 -5.88
C LEU A 138 -4.42 -4.68 -4.59
N GLY A 139 -3.97 -5.14 -3.41
CA GLY A 139 -4.57 -4.77 -2.12
C GLY A 139 -4.71 -3.26 -1.93
N GLY A 140 -3.66 -2.49 -2.28
CA GLY A 140 -3.67 -1.03 -2.24
C GLY A 140 -4.76 -0.40 -3.13
N MET A 141 -4.97 -0.93 -4.33
CA MET A 141 -6.00 -0.41 -5.23
C MET A 141 -7.41 -0.75 -4.76
N TYR A 142 -7.61 -1.92 -4.15
CA TYR A 142 -8.90 -2.21 -3.50
C TYR A 142 -9.14 -1.30 -2.31
N ALA A 143 -8.10 -0.96 -1.53
CA ALA A 143 -8.21 0.01 -0.45
C ALA A 143 -8.58 1.41 -0.98
N VAL A 144 -8.01 1.84 -2.12
CA VAL A 144 -8.45 3.07 -2.80
C VAL A 144 -9.92 3.00 -3.23
N LYS A 145 -10.35 1.90 -3.85
CA LYS A 145 -11.78 1.74 -4.24
C LYS A 145 -12.71 1.72 -3.02
N HIS A 146 -12.26 1.20 -1.88
CA HIS A 146 -13.01 1.20 -0.65
C HIS A 146 -13.12 2.60 -0.06
N ALA A 147 -12.00 3.32 0.04
CA ALA A 147 -11.96 4.71 0.49
C ALA A 147 -12.77 5.66 -0.40
N LEU A 148 -12.75 5.46 -1.72
CA LEU A 148 -13.57 6.23 -2.66
C LEU A 148 -15.07 6.02 -2.42
N ARG A 149 -15.49 4.78 -2.14
CA ARG A 149 -16.88 4.50 -1.78
C ARG A 149 -17.22 5.19 -0.47
N TYR A 150 -16.37 5.04 0.55
CA TYR A 150 -16.54 5.68 1.85
C TYR A 150 -16.79 7.19 1.75
N VAL A 151 -15.88 7.93 1.10
CA VAL A 151 -16.00 9.39 0.97
C VAL A 151 -17.20 9.82 0.09
N GLN A 152 -17.80 8.91 -0.66
CA GLN A 152 -18.99 9.14 -1.48
C GLN A 152 -20.30 8.71 -0.80
N THR A 153 -20.24 7.93 0.29
CA THR A 153 -21.42 7.38 0.96
C THR A 153 -21.59 7.87 2.38
N ASP A 154 -20.78 7.37 3.29
CA ASP A 154 -20.90 7.45 4.76
C ASP A 154 -19.83 8.35 5.38
N GLY A 155 -18.82 8.74 4.60
CA GLY A 155 -17.76 9.63 5.04
C GLY A 155 -18.18 11.08 5.27
N HIS A 156 -19.34 11.51 4.77
CA HIS A 156 -19.78 12.92 4.86
C HIS A 156 -18.66 13.88 4.39
N ASP A 157 -18.22 14.82 5.24
CA ASP A 157 -17.11 15.76 4.96
C ASP A 157 -15.72 15.25 5.39
N ARG A 158 -15.64 13.99 5.85
CA ARG A 158 -14.40 13.33 6.28
C ARG A 158 -13.58 12.87 5.08
N VAL A 159 -12.30 12.67 5.34
CA VAL A 159 -11.32 12.16 4.39
C VAL A 159 -10.90 10.75 4.76
N ALA A 160 -10.37 10.02 3.79
CA ALA A 160 -9.78 8.71 4.01
C ALA A 160 -8.27 8.75 3.72
N ILE A 161 -7.51 8.00 4.51
CA ILE A 161 -6.10 7.73 4.28
C ILE A 161 -5.98 6.28 3.83
N VAL A 162 -5.42 6.07 2.65
CA VAL A 162 -5.11 4.72 2.16
C VAL A 162 -3.60 4.54 2.18
N VAL A 163 -3.12 3.47 2.80
CA VAL A 163 -1.71 3.13 2.80
C VAL A 163 -1.52 1.82 2.04
N ALA A 164 -0.77 1.84 0.95
CA ALA A 164 -0.27 0.64 0.30
C ALA A 164 1.16 0.39 0.79
N ALA A 165 1.41 -0.71 1.49
CA ALA A 165 2.71 -0.99 2.11
C ALA A 165 3.07 -2.47 1.97
N ASP A 166 4.31 -2.75 1.56
CA ASP A 166 4.76 -4.12 1.37
C ASP A 166 6.27 -4.30 1.55
N ILE A 167 6.64 -5.55 1.85
CA ILE A 167 7.99 -6.07 1.83
C ILE A 167 7.99 -7.25 0.85
N ALA A 168 8.43 -6.98 -0.37
CA ALA A 168 8.64 -7.98 -1.40
C ALA A 168 9.95 -8.72 -1.11
N GLN A 169 9.82 -9.90 -0.51
CA GLN A 169 10.92 -10.79 -0.17
C GLN A 169 10.80 -12.11 -0.93
N TYR A 170 11.92 -12.54 -1.51
CA TYR A 170 12.06 -13.79 -2.25
C TYR A 170 13.18 -14.62 -1.65
N GLU A 171 13.26 -15.89 -2.04
CA GLU A 171 14.35 -16.76 -1.64
C GLU A 171 15.67 -16.27 -2.24
N ARG A 172 16.77 -16.36 -1.47
CA ARG A 172 18.11 -16.02 -1.95
C ARG A 172 18.52 -16.93 -3.11
N GLY A 173 19.13 -16.37 -4.14
CA GLY A 173 19.49 -17.07 -5.37
C GLY A 173 18.32 -17.33 -6.34
N SER A 174 17.08 -17.05 -5.94
CA SER A 174 15.93 -17.19 -6.84
C SER A 174 15.93 -16.10 -7.91
N SER A 175 15.22 -16.35 -9.02
CA SER A 175 15.03 -15.36 -10.08
C SER A 175 14.28 -14.09 -9.61
N GLY A 176 13.58 -14.15 -8.47
CA GLY A 176 12.89 -13.02 -7.85
C GLY A 176 13.72 -12.24 -6.84
N GLU A 177 14.88 -12.74 -6.39
CA GLU A 177 15.75 -12.01 -5.46
C GLU A 177 16.12 -10.58 -5.94
N PRO A 178 16.49 -10.36 -7.21
CA PRO A 178 16.82 -9.01 -7.66
C PRO A 178 15.60 -8.09 -7.77
N THR A 179 14.37 -8.62 -7.75
CA THR A 179 13.11 -7.86 -7.78
C THR A 179 12.52 -7.59 -6.40
N GLN A 180 13.27 -7.87 -5.33
CA GLN A 180 12.87 -7.52 -3.97
C GLN A 180 12.66 -6.01 -3.81
N GLY A 181 12.05 -5.62 -2.71
CA GLY A 181 11.79 -4.22 -2.42
C GLY A 181 10.97 -4.07 -1.16
N ALA A 182 11.02 -2.88 -0.57
CA ALA A 182 10.16 -2.54 0.55
C ALA A 182 9.83 -1.04 0.51
N GLY A 183 8.64 -0.70 0.98
CA GLY A 183 8.19 0.68 1.07
C GLY A 183 6.70 0.79 1.32
N ALA A 184 6.26 2.03 1.48
CA ALA A 184 4.87 2.38 1.65
C ALA A 184 4.53 3.69 0.94
N VAL A 185 3.30 3.76 0.41
CA VAL A 185 2.70 4.98 -0.15
C VAL A 185 1.39 5.22 0.58
N ALA A 186 1.28 6.38 1.23
CA ALA A 186 0.04 6.87 1.82
C ALA A 186 -0.62 7.86 0.85
N MET A 187 -1.94 7.74 0.69
CA MET A 187 -2.75 8.49 -0.25
C MET A 187 -3.91 9.14 0.49
N LEU A 188 -4.07 10.45 0.32
CA LEU A 188 -5.21 11.20 0.83
C LEU A 188 -6.35 11.10 -0.19
N VAL A 189 -7.46 10.51 0.21
CA VAL A 189 -8.68 10.37 -0.60
C VAL A 189 -9.73 11.34 -0.06
N GLU A 190 -10.23 12.22 -0.92
CA GLU A 190 -11.21 13.26 -0.56
C GLU A 190 -12.44 13.19 -1.47
N PRO A 191 -13.61 13.68 -1.00
CA PRO A 191 -14.80 13.84 -1.84
C PRO A 191 -14.58 14.81 -3.01
N GLN A 192 -13.67 15.77 -2.86
CA GLN A 192 -13.23 16.69 -3.92
C GLN A 192 -11.72 16.54 -4.13
N ALA A 193 -11.34 15.78 -5.16
CA ALA A 193 -9.94 15.49 -5.44
C ALA A 193 -9.16 16.73 -5.91
N ARG A 194 -7.91 16.86 -5.45
CA ARG A 194 -6.98 17.93 -5.85
C ARG A 194 -5.85 17.47 -6.78
N LEU A 195 -5.60 16.17 -6.86
CA LEU A 195 -4.52 15.59 -7.65
C LEU A 195 -5.04 14.70 -8.77
N LEU A 196 -5.94 13.77 -8.46
CA LEU A 196 -6.48 12.80 -9.42
C LEU A 196 -7.93 12.47 -9.10
N GLU A 197 -8.85 12.88 -9.96
CA GLU A 197 -10.23 12.44 -9.94
C GLU A 197 -10.37 10.98 -10.40
N ILE A 198 -11.18 10.18 -9.71
CA ILE A 198 -11.37 8.76 -10.05
C ILE A 198 -12.86 8.49 -10.29
N ASP A 199 -13.20 8.14 -11.53
CA ASP A 199 -14.55 7.68 -11.89
C ASP A 199 -14.70 6.18 -11.63
N LEU A 200 -15.17 5.83 -10.44
CA LEU A 200 -15.41 4.43 -10.06
C LEU A 200 -16.37 3.70 -11.01
N ALA A 201 -17.32 4.40 -11.63
CA ALA A 201 -18.29 3.79 -12.54
C ALA A 201 -17.65 3.30 -13.84
N ARG A 202 -16.46 3.82 -14.18
CA ARG A 202 -15.68 3.44 -15.37
C ARG A 202 -14.48 2.57 -15.05
N ALA A 203 -14.30 2.17 -13.79
CA ALA A 203 -13.21 1.30 -13.40
C ALA A 203 -13.42 -0.13 -13.93
N GLY A 204 -12.60 -0.54 -14.89
CA GLY A 204 -12.55 -1.93 -15.37
C GLY A 204 -12.02 -2.88 -14.29
N THR A 205 -12.43 -4.15 -14.35
CA THR A 205 -11.89 -5.22 -13.52
C THR A 205 -11.81 -6.50 -14.36
N SER A 206 -10.74 -7.27 -14.19
CA SER A 206 -10.57 -8.58 -14.79
C SER A 206 -9.90 -9.48 -13.76
N SER A 207 -10.47 -10.65 -13.52
CA SER A 207 -9.98 -11.64 -12.56
C SER A 207 -10.16 -13.03 -13.16
N ASP A 208 -9.17 -13.89 -12.97
CA ASP A 208 -9.15 -15.25 -13.49
C ASP A 208 -8.33 -16.11 -12.51
N GLU A 209 -8.76 -17.36 -12.29
CA GLU A 209 -7.96 -18.31 -11.50
C GLU A 209 -6.86 -18.84 -12.43
N ARG A 210 -5.63 -18.35 -12.22
CA ARG A 210 -4.47 -18.70 -13.04
C ARG A 210 -3.49 -19.56 -12.25
N GLY A 211 -3.96 -20.61 -11.60
CA GLY A 211 -3.10 -21.60 -10.94
C GLY A 211 -2.00 -20.99 -10.05
N TRP A 212 -0.77 -21.52 -10.15
CA TRP A 212 0.38 -21.18 -9.30
C TRP A 212 1.29 -20.10 -9.91
N ASP A 213 0.76 -18.92 -10.19
CA ASP A 213 1.56 -17.78 -10.68
C ASP A 213 2.42 -17.16 -9.57
N PHE A 214 1.80 -16.68 -8.48
CA PHE A 214 2.48 -16.13 -7.31
C PHE A 214 1.62 -16.32 -6.06
N ARG A 215 2.15 -17.07 -5.09
CA ARG A 215 1.47 -17.31 -3.81
C ARG A 215 2.48 -17.30 -2.66
N LYS A 216 2.01 -16.88 -1.49
CA LYS A 216 2.78 -16.80 -0.24
C LYS A 216 2.04 -17.61 0.85
N PRO A 217 2.10 -18.95 0.83
CA PRO A 217 1.38 -19.78 1.79
C PRO A 217 1.81 -19.47 3.22
N PHE A 218 0.86 -19.39 4.16
CA PHE A 218 1.17 -19.14 5.57
C PHE A 218 2.13 -20.19 6.15
N ALA A 219 2.04 -21.44 5.66
CA ALA A 219 2.94 -22.53 6.01
C ALA A 219 4.43 -22.20 5.87
N ARG A 220 4.81 -21.24 5.00
CA ARG A 220 6.20 -20.81 4.82
C ARG A 220 6.89 -20.33 6.09
N HIS A 221 6.13 -19.82 7.06
CA HIS A 221 6.68 -19.38 8.35
C HIS A 221 7.08 -20.55 9.26
N PHE A 222 6.73 -21.78 8.90
CA PHE A 222 7.06 -23.01 9.62
C PHE A 222 8.00 -23.93 8.81
N MET A 223 8.47 -23.49 7.65
CA MET A 223 9.43 -24.24 6.83
C MET A 223 10.85 -23.85 7.25
N GLN A 224 11.72 -24.85 7.46
CA GLN A 224 13.08 -24.69 7.98
C GLN A 224 13.99 -23.84 7.07
N GLU A 225 13.63 -23.74 5.79
CA GLU A 225 14.37 -23.06 4.72
C GLU A 225 13.98 -21.57 4.57
N TYR A 226 12.91 -21.12 5.23
CA TYR A 226 12.49 -19.72 5.19
C TYR A 226 13.13 -18.94 6.34
N PRO A 227 13.80 -17.79 6.09
CA PRO A 227 14.42 -17.03 7.17
C PRO A 227 13.36 -16.62 8.19
N SER A 228 13.45 -17.14 9.41
CA SER A 228 12.71 -16.62 10.54
C SER A 228 13.20 -15.21 10.84
N ALA A 229 12.29 -14.27 11.07
CA ALA A 229 12.62 -12.89 11.47
C ALA A 229 13.23 -12.78 12.89
N GLY A 230 13.92 -13.81 13.35
CA GLY A 230 14.49 -13.88 14.68
C GLY A 230 15.53 -14.99 14.74
N HIS A 231 16.79 -14.60 14.60
CA HIS A 231 17.93 -15.05 15.39
C HIS A 231 19.08 -14.06 15.12
N ALA A 232 19.10 -13.01 15.93
CA ALA A 232 20.31 -12.26 16.28
C ALA A 232 20.56 -12.51 17.77
#